data_AF-A0A2P6NQW6-F1
#
_entry.id   AF-A0A2P6NQW6-F1
#
_cell.length_a   1.000
_cell.length_b   1.000
_cell.length_c   1.000
_cell.angle_alpha   90.00
_cell.angle_beta   90.00
_cell.angle_gamma   90.00
#
_symmetry.space_group_name_H-M   'P 1'
#
loop_
_entity.id
_entity.type
_entity.pdbx_description
1 polymer ?
#
loop_
_entity_poly.entity_id
_entity_poly.type
_entity_poly.pdbx_seq_one_letter_code
_entity_poly.pdbx_strand_id
1 'polypeptide(L)'
;MGLTLTVTDGPRVRELHRVVQDIQIHQVLSSGNLMKVCGIRDIPQNRWLNEKGMSARVTKIVQSMCASHTDNQRSMDGFTLLPNHDEDSWYLVKGEIEKEWNELEDVVRCIVFFTSKDFDDVCALPQILLYNASDAIDTDFLLRKVVPIIKKLALELPTLFPDGKLRHLPAGSSARMSLTRRQVACLLSHMFLCTLTRPEWMHRDLYHDFRCWHFSELPSAHVYLETLLLYFKSFAEGMIDSDDTIEFSRKSLSTEETPTWNDVNLTDQIGVRVYGDIGDSPNEAEIDCANRSAGFGKTGSQEEILLGTSSEACVLIWIFSSMEDQEAVSVKGAARISRCRGYGIDLQLLGREDQEGITKSQNRVIIAMDALECDHFGSKYESMKFQLEPANVSREMRKAYVAFSLASELGLSVGVSALWGCGHYAGNPRLKFLLLWIAASAANIRLDLCTYGDETYGEEIERVVKKYSGQKAAKLIEKVENLRGKLTLETMRFTPTSCSSHPLSLGVDVTNEKSVSSLDPVALSSSARVYPSITLTTFLQGNFGGAHTQIEEVESSVVSRSQLKSSCDTPM
;
A
#
# COMPACT_ATOMS: atom_id res chain seq x y z
N MET A 1 -6.03 5.08 -52.65
CA MET A 1 -6.98 3.94 -52.62
C MET A 1 -7.18 3.57 -51.15
N GLY A 2 -8.29 4.01 -50.56
CA GLY A 2 -8.62 3.74 -49.17
C GLY A 2 -9.18 2.32 -49.03
N LEU A 3 -8.63 1.55 -48.08
CA LEU A 3 -9.19 0.29 -47.64
C LEU A 3 -10.08 0.57 -46.43
N THR A 4 -11.37 0.65 -46.69
CA THR A 4 -12.43 0.64 -45.68
C THR A 4 -12.56 -0.79 -45.16
N LEU A 5 -12.13 -1.05 -43.92
CA LEU A 5 -12.43 -2.31 -43.22
C LEU A 5 -13.88 -2.24 -42.74
N THR A 6 -14.81 -2.74 -43.56
CA THR A 6 -16.17 -3.06 -43.13
C THR A 6 -16.13 -4.36 -42.33
N VAL A 7 -16.12 -4.26 -41.00
CA VAL A 7 -16.44 -5.39 -40.11
C VAL A 7 -17.94 -5.63 -40.23
N THR A 8 -18.32 -6.74 -40.84
CA THR A 8 -19.72 -7.17 -40.93
C THR A 8 -20.14 -7.79 -39.59
N ASP A 9 -21.05 -7.13 -38.87
CA ASP A 9 -21.58 -7.63 -37.60
C ASP A 9 -22.28 -8.98 -37.78
N GLY A 10 -21.68 -10.03 -37.21
CA GLY A 10 -22.28 -11.35 -37.13
C GLY A 10 -23.60 -11.35 -36.34
N PRO A 11 -24.45 -12.39 -36.48
CA PRO A 11 -25.70 -12.51 -35.71
C PRO A 11 -25.50 -12.40 -34.18
N ARG A 12 -24.34 -12.84 -33.68
CA ARG A 12 -23.95 -12.78 -32.26
C ARG A 12 -23.61 -11.37 -31.75
N VAL A 13 -22.92 -10.57 -32.56
CA VAL A 13 -22.61 -9.16 -32.25
C VAL A 13 -23.91 -8.35 -32.19
N ARG A 14 -24.89 -8.67 -33.05
CA ARG A 14 -26.24 -8.07 -33.01
C ARG A 14 -27.05 -8.41 -31.76
N GLU A 15 -26.86 -9.60 -31.19
CA GLU A 15 -27.51 -10.02 -29.95
C GLU A 15 -26.91 -9.31 -28.73
N LEU A 16 -25.58 -9.16 -28.69
CA LEU A 16 -24.86 -8.34 -27.72
C LEU A 16 -25.21 -6.85 -27.83
N HIS A 17 -25.38 -6.32 -29.06
CA HIS A 17 -25.87 -4.95 -29.28
C HIS A 17 -27.26 -4.72 -28.69
N ARG A 18 -28.18 -5.70 -28.77
CA ARG A 18 -29.50 -5.60 -28.12
C ARG A 18 -29.41 -5.55 -26.60
N VAL A 19 -28.59 -6.41 -26.00
CA VAL A 19 -28.42 -6.46 -24.54
C VAL A 19 -27.83 -5.15 -24.00
N VAL A 20 -26.91 -4.53 -24.73
CA VAL A 20 -26.32 -3.22 -24.37
C VAL A 20 -27.32 -2.06 -24.57
N GLN A 21 -28.15 -2.11 -25.62
CA GLN A 21 -29.15 -1.07 -25.93
C GLN A 21 -30.38 -1.08 -25.01
N ASP A 22 -30.80 -2.24 -24.49
CA ASP A 22 -32.02 -2.35 -23.67
C ASP A 22 -31.84 -1.84 -22.22
N ILE A 23 -30.66 -1.32 -21.85
CA ILE A 23 -30.38 -0.68 -20.55
C ILE A 23 -30.87 0.78 -20.57
N GLN A 24 -32.19 1.01 -20.60
CA GLN A 24 -32.79 2.33 -20.31
C GLN A 24 -33.57 2.34 -18.98
N ILE A 25 -33.41 3.45 -18.27
CA ILE A 25 -33.74 3.73 -16.87
C ILE A 25 -35.15 4.31 -16.75
N HIS A 26 -35.99 3.81 -15.83
CA HIS A 26 -37.08 4.60 -15.24
C HIS A 26 -37.55 4.10 -13.84
N GLN A 27 -37.56 5.08 -12.92
CA GLN A 27 -38.32 5.23 -11.66
C GLN A 27 -38.06 4.30 -10.47
N VAL A 28 -37.78 4.88 -9.29
CA VAL A 28 -38.71 5.00 -8.14
C VAL A 28 -38.12 5.98 -7.10
N LEU A 29 -39.00 6.65 -6.32
CA LEU A 29 -38.76 7.68 -5.31
C LEU A 29 -39.26 7.21 -3.93
N SER A 30 -38.68 7.82 -2.87
CA SER A 30 -39.08 7.87 -1.44
C SER A 30 -38.61 6.68 -0.56
N SER A 31 -37.93 6.81 0.59
CA SER A 31 -37.86 7.88 1.60
C SER A 31 -36.65 7.73 2.57
N GLY A 32 -35.82 8.79 2.72
CA GLY A 32 -35.25 9.34 3.99
C GLY A 32 -34.34 8.47 4.89
N ASN A 33 -33.19 8.88 5.43
CA ASN A 33 -32.51 10.17 5.62
C ASN A 33 -31.00 9.90 5.80
N LEU A 34 -30.17 10.46 4.92
CA LEU A 34 -28.75 10.89 5.02
C LEU A 34 -28.10 10.93 3.62
N MET A 35 -28.63 10.15 2.67
CA MET A 35 -28.23 10.06 1.24
C MET A 35 -28.52 11.32 0.39
N LYS A 36 -28.98 12.43 1.00
CA LYS A 36 -29.49 13.61 0.27
C LYS A 36 -28.43 14.65 -0.12
N VAL A 37 -27.17 14.52 0.31
CA VAL A 37 -26.12 15.50 -0.05
C VAL A 37 -25.46 15.17 -1.40
N CYS A 38 -25.54 13.92 -1.87
CA CYS A 38 -24.88 13.46 -3.11
C CYS A 38 -25.80 13.19 -4.32
N GLY A 39 -27.12 13.38 -4.24
CA GLY A 39 -28.02 13.13 -5.39
C GLY A 39 -28.16 11.67 -5.85
N ILE A 40 -27.41 10.73 -5.27
CA ILE A 40 -27.43 9.29 -5.61
C ILE A 40 -28.76 8.70 -5.13
N ARG A 41 -29.64 8.36 -6.08
CA ARG A 41 -30.88 7.61 -5.81
C ARG A 41 -30.65 6.15 -6.19
N ASP A 42 -30.89 5.25 -5.24
CA ASP A 42 -31.19 3.82 -5.41
C ASP A 42 -30.47 3.10 -6.57
N ILE A 43 -29.29 2.52 -6.30
CA ILE A 43 -28.68 1.52 -7.19
C ILE A 43 -29.43 0.19 -6.99
N PRO A 44 -30.09 -0.38 -8.01
CA PRO A 44 -30.94 -1.56 -7.79
C PRO A 44 -30.12 -2.81 -7.43
N GLN A 45 -30.41 -3.41 -6.27
CA GLN A 45 -29.89 -4.71 -5.85
C GLN A 45 -30.19 -5.79 -6.90
N ASN A 46 -29.15 -6.41 -7.47
CA ASN A 46 -29.07 -7.72 -8.15
C ASN A 46 -30.18 -8.16 -9.16
N ARG A 47 -31.20 -7.34 -9.45
CA ARG A 47 -32.27 -7.66 -10.41
C ARG A 47 -31.82 -7.55 -11.86
N TRP A 48 -30.84 -6.68 -12.14
CA TRP A 48 -30.37 -6.41 -13.51
C TRP A 48 -29.74 -7.62 -14.22
N LEU A 49 -28.97 -8.45 -13.51
CA LEU A 49 -28.30 -9.62 -14.11
C LEU A 49 -29.30 -10.73 -14.49
N ASN A 50 -30.46 -10.80 -13.83
CA ASN A 50 -31.46 -11.84 -14.04
C ASN A 50 -32.66 -11.38 -14.89
N GLU A 51 -32.98 -10.08 -14.94
CA GLU A 51 -34.22 -9.59 -15.59
C GLU A 51 -34.11 -9.30 -17.09
N LYS A 52 -32.90 -9.18 -17.69
CA LYS A 52 -32.74 -8.74 -19.10
C LYS A 52 -32.09 -9.74 -20.07
N GLY A 53 -32.18 -11.04 -19.80
CA GLY A 53 -31.78 -12.05 -20.80
C GLY A 53 -30.31 -11.95 -21.24
N MET A 54 -29.41 -11.53 -20.35
CA MET A 54 -27.97 -11.62 -20.61
C MET A 54 -27.62 -13.09 -20.88
N SER A 55 -26.85 -13.34 -21.94
CA SER A 55 -26.42 -14.71 -22.22
C SER A 55 -25.60 -15.24 -21.04
N ALA A 56 -25.73 -16.54 -20.74
CA ALA A 56 -25.01 -17.18 -19.63
C ALA A 56 -23.48 -17.00 -19.69
N ARG A 57 -22.92 -16.67 -20.87
CA ARG A 57 -21.51 -16.36 -21.05
C ARG A 57 -21.15 -14.95 -20.56
N VAL A 58 -21.97 -13.94 -20.87
CA VAL A 58 -21.73 -12.55 -20.40
C VAL A 58 -21.85 -12.49 -18.88
N THR A 59 -22.84 -13.18 -18.30
CA THR A 59 -22.97 -13.30 -16.85
C THR A 59 -21.71 -13.89 -16.21
N LYS A 60 -21.11 -14.93 -16.81
CA LYS A 60 -19.85 -15.51 -16.33
C LYS A 60 -18.66 -14.55 -16.44
N ILE A 61 -18.57 -13.77 -17.51
CA ILE A 61 -17.51 -12.77 -17.69
C ILE A 61 -17.59 -11.72 -16.58
N VAL A 62 -18.78 -11.13 -16.38
CA VAL A 62 -19.02 -10.16 -15.30
C VAL A 62 -18.71 -10.80 -13.95
N GLN A 63 -19.22 -12.00 -13.68
CA GLN A 63 -18.94 -12.71 -12.43
C GLN A 63 -17.45 -12.94 -12.20
N SER A 64 -16.66 -13.23 -13.23
CA SER A 64 -15.21 -13.39 -13.10
C SER A 64 -14.50 -12.07 -12.75
N MET A 65 -14.91 -10.96 -13.36
CA MET A 65 -14.41 -9.63 -13.00
C MET A 65 -14.80 -9.27 -11.57
N CYS A 66 -16.04 -9.56 -11.17
CA CYS A 66 -16.59 -9.28 -9.84
C CYS A 66 -16.09 -10.25 -8.74
N ALA A 67 -15.45 -11.36 -9.10
CA ALA A 67 -15.03 -12.36 -8.14
C ALA A 67 -13.86 -11.87 -7.28
N SER A 68 -14.13 -11.65 -6.00
CA SER A 68 -13.08 -11.37 -5.02
C SER A 68 -12.11 -12.56 -4.85
N HIS A 69 -12.60 -13.81 -4.81
CA HIS A 69 -11.81 -14.96 -4.35
C HIS A 69 -12.07 -16.33 -5.03
N THR A 70 -13.04 -16.46 -5.95
CA THR A 70 -13.55 -17.79 -6.39
C THR A 70 -13.35 -18.12 -7.86
N ASP A 71 -13.29 -17.14 -8.76
CA ASP A 71 -13.09 -17.36 -10.19
C ASP A 71 -11.79 -16.68 -10.63
N ASN A 72 -10.71 -17.45 -10.60
CA ASN A 72 -9.40 -16.99 -11.07
C ASN A 72 -9.31 -17.13 -12.59
N GLN A 73 -8.71 -16.14 -13.25
CA GLN A 73 -8.36 -16.29 -14.64
C GLN A 73 -7.13 -17.20 -14.79
N ARG A 74 -7.26 -18.25 -15.61
CA ARG A 74 -6.12 -19.11 -15.98
C ARG A 74 -5.04 -18.26 -16.63
N SER A 75 -3.89 -18.19 -15.99
CA SER A 75 -2.70 -17.60 -16.60
C SER A 75 -2.13 -18.56 -17.65
N MET A 76 -1.57 -18.01 -18.72
CA MET A 76 -0.65 -18.76 -19.59
C MET A 76 0.76 -18.62 -19.01
N ASP A 77 1.65 -19.57 -19.26
CA ASP A 77 3.03 -19.55 -18.72
C ASP A 77 3.68 -18.16 -18.86
N GLY A 78 3.85 -17.45 -17.73
CA GLY A 78 4.47 -16.13 -17.68
C GLY A 78 3.59 -14.92 -18.04
N PHE A 79 2.31 -15.09 -18.34
CA PHE A 79 1.42 -13.99 -18.77
C PHE A 79 0.06 -13.97 -18.06
N THR A 80 -0.37 -12.75 -17.72
CA THR A 80 -1.72 -12.41 -17.31
C THR A 80 -2.53 -11.96 -18.52
N LEU A 81 -3.76 -12.45 -18.62
CA LEU A 81 -4.67 -12.10 -19.70
C LEU A 81 -5.38 -10.79 -19.36
N LEU A 82 -5.42 -9.86 -20.31
CA LEU A 82 -6.08 -8.57 -20.19
C LEU A 82 -7.52 -8.64 -20.74
N PRO A 83 -8.37 -7.65 -20.45
CA PRO A 83 -9.76 -7.63 -20.95
C PRO A 83 -9.89 -7.83 -22.47
N ASN A 84 -8.90 -7.39 -23.24
CA ASN A 84 -8.87 -7.52 -24.70
C ASN A 84 -8.35 -8.88 -25.23
N HIS A 85 -8.05 -9.86 -24.37
CA HIS A 85 -7.63 -11.20 -24.83
C HIS A 85 -8.78 -12.04 -25.43
N ASP A 86 -10.01 -11.74 -25.04
CA ASP A 86 -11.24 -12.41 -25.48
C ASP A 86 -12.20 -11.35 -26.04
N GLU A 87 -12.70 -11.57 -27.26
CA GLU A 87 -13.52 -10.59 -27.98
C GLU A 87 -14.81 -10.24 -27.22
N ASP A 88 -15.44 -11.22 -26.57
CA ASP A 88 -16.68 -11.01 -25.81
C ASP A 88 -16.41 -10.16 -24.55
N SER A 89 -15.32 -10.47 -23.83
CA SER A 89 -14.86 -9.70 -22.67
C SER A 89 -14.54 -8.26 -23.03
N TRP A 90 -13.81 -8.06 -24.15
CA TRP A 90 -13.51 -6.72 -24.64
C TRP A 90 -14.74 -5.97 -25.10
N TYR A 91 -15.63 -6.62 -25.85
CA TYR A 91 -16.87 -6.02 -26.34
C TYR A 91 -17.69 -5.47 -25.16
N LEU A 92 -17.79 -6.22 -24.07
CA LEU A 92 -18.49 -5.79 -22.86
C LEU A 92 -17.81 -4.58 -22.21
N VAL A 93 -16.51 -4.69 -21.92
CA VAL A 93 -15.74 -3.60 -21.27
C VAL A 93 -15.75 -2.34 -22.11
N LYS A 94 -15.45 -2.47 -23.40
CA LYS A 94 -15.49 -1.38 -24.38
C LYS A 94 -16.89 -0.76 -24.45
N GLY A 95 -17.94 -1.58 -24.52
CA GLY A 95 -19.32 -1.12 -24.60
C GLY A 95 -19.75 -0.28 -23.39
N GLU A 96 -19.33 -0.65 -22.17
CA GLU A 96 -19.59 0.16 -20.97
C GLU A 96 -18.78 1.46 -20.96
N ILE A 97 -17.51 1.41 -21.37
CA ILE A 97 -16.63 2.59 -21.41
C ILE A 97 -17.07 3.58 -22.49
N GLU A 98 -17.55 3.12 -23.65
CA GLU A 98 -17.96 3.99 -24.77
C GLU A 98 -19.26 4.77 -24.51
N LYS A 99 -20.08 4.37 -23.54
CA LYS A 99 -21.30 5.11 -23.14
C LYS A 99 -20.98 6.55 -22.77
N GLU A 100 -21.89 7.47 -23.06
CA GLU A 100 -21.76 8.85 -22.59
C GLU A 100 -21.90 8.90 -21.07
N TRP A 101 -20.94 9.54 -20.40
CA TRP A 101 -20.96 9.77 -18.96
C TRP A 101 -21.09 11.28 -18.73
N ASN A 102 -22.32 11.73 -18.54
CA ASN A 102 -22.68 13.14 -18.42
C ASN A 102 -22.76 13.57 -16.95
N GLU A 103 -22.95 12.61 -16.05
CA GLU A 103 -23.07 12.83 -14.61
C GLU A 103 -22.11 11.92 -13.84
N LEU A 104 -21.80 12.29 -12.61
CA LEU A 104 -20.95 11.48 -11.74
C LEU A 104 -21.51 10.07 -11.51
N GLU A 105 -22.84 9.95 -11.50
CA GLU A 105 -23.52 8.67 -11.36
C GLU A 105 -23.16 7.70 -12.50
N ASP A 106 -22.93 8.18 -13.72
CA ASP A 106 -22.52 7.32 -14.84
C ASP A 106 -21.17 6.63 -14.57
N VAL A 107 -20.22 7.37 -14.01
CA VAL A 107 -18.89 6.86 -13.65
C VAL A 107 -19.01 5.80 -12.55
N VAL A 108 -19.78 6.11 -11.50
CA VAL A 108 -20.02 5.19 -10.38
C VAL A 108 -20.74 3.93 -10.87
N ARG A 109 -21.74 4.06 -11.75
CA ARG A 109 -22.45 2.91 -12.35
C ARG A 109 -21.50 2.00 -13.10
N CYS A 110 -20.56 2.55 -13.87
CA CYS A 110 -19.55 1.74 -14.55
C CYS A 110 -18.65 0.99 -13.55
N ILE A 111 -18.15 1.65 -12.51
CA ILE A 111 -17.31 1.02 -11.48
C ILE A 111 -18.09 -0.12 -10.82
N VAL A 112 -19.29 0.16 -10.32
CA VAL A 112 -20.13 -0.80 -9.61
C VAL A 112 -20.52 -1.99 -10.49
N PHE A 113 -20.72 -1.77 -11.80
CA PHE A 113 -21.04 -2.84 -12.75
C PHE A 113 -19.97 -3.95 -12.75
N PHE A 114 -18.69 -3.60 -12.62
CA PHE A 114 -17.58 -4.56 -12.66
C PHE A 114 -17.12 -5.07 -11.28
N THR A 115 -17.78 -4.67 -10.20
CA THR A 115 -17.35 -5.03 -8.82
C THR A 115 -18.31 -5.96 -8.10
N SER A 116 -19.49 -6.21 -8.69
CA SER A 116 -20.69 -6.86 -8.13
C SER A 116 -20.47 -8.01 -7.13
N LYS A 117 -20.26 -7.66 -5.85
CA LYS A 117 -20.68 -8.45 -4.70
C LYS A 117 -21.20 -7.45 -3.66
N ASP A 118 -22.52 -7.44 -3.51
CA ASP A 118 -23.29 -6.64 -2.55
C ASP A 118 -23.19 -5.12 -2.74
N PHE A 119 -24.22 -4.56 -3.40
CA PHE A 119 -24.43 -3.13 -3.67
C PHE A 119 -24.69 -2.29 -2.40
N ASP A 120 -24.42 -2.83 -1.22
CA ASP A 120 -24.66 -2.15 0.05
C ASP A 120 -23.50 -1.19 0.40
N ASP A 121 -22.33 -1.36 -0.22
CA ASP A 121 -21.17 -0.47 -0.02
C ASP A 121 -21.29 0.81 -0.86
N VAL A 122 -21.19 1.96 -0.19
CA VAL A 122 -21.25 3.28 -0.82
C VAL A 122 -19.92 3.60 -1.50
N CYS A 123 -19.96 3.90 -2.79
CA CYS A 123 -18.78 4.37 -3.50
C CYS A 123 -18.27 5.69 -2.87
N ALA A 124 -16.97 5.75 -2.58
CA ALA A 124 -16.31 6.89 -1.96
C ALA A 124 -16.14 8.09 -2.92
N LEU A 125 -16.15 7.86 -4.23
CA LEU A 125 -15.86 8.91 -5.22
C LEU A 125 -16.77 10.16 -5.07
N PRO A 126 -18.11 10.04 -4.91
CA PRO A 126 -18.96 11.18 -4.62
C PRO A 126 -18.67 11.87 -3.30
N GLN A 127 -18.28 11.12 -2.26
CA GLN A 127 -17.93 11.70 -0.96
C GLN A 127 -16.65 12.55 -1.06
N ILE A 128 -15.63 12.04 -1.75
CA ILE A 128 -14.36 12.76 -1.95
C ILE A 128 -14.60 14.10 -2.65
N LEU A 129 -15.43 14.12 -3.69
CA LEU A 129 -15.74 15.35 -4.43
C LEU A 129 -16.56 16.37 -3.62
N LEU A 130 -17.39 15.90 -2.68
CA LEU A 130 -18.14 16.78 -1.78
C LEU A 130 -17.28 17.37 -0.66
N TYR A 131 -16.39 16.56 -0.08
CA TYR A 131 -15.60 16.92 1.10
C TYR A 131 -14.22 17.50 0.74
N ASN A 132 -13.90 17.55 -0.55
CA ASN A 132 -12.69 18.06 -1.19
C ASN A 132 -11.93 19.10 -0.34
N ALA A 133 -10.94 18.61 0.44
CA ALA A 133 -10.12 19.45 1.29
C ALA A 133 -9.01 20.19 0.50
N SER A 134 -8.78 19.83 -0.77
CA SER A 134 -7.65 20.33 -1.58
C SER A 134 -8.03 21.30 -2.71
N ASP A 135 -9.32 21.62 -2.92
CA ASP A 135 -9.86 22.43 -4.05
C ASP A 135 -9.41 21.98 -5.46
N ALA A 136 -8.76 20.82 -5.61
CA ALA A 136 -8.00 20.53 -6.82
C ALA A 136 -8.83 19.93 -7.97
N ILE A 137 -9.90 19.18 -7.68
CA ILE A 137 -10.75 18.53 -8.70
C ILE A 137 -12.22 18.61 -8.29
N ASP A 138 -12.97 19.57 -8.81
CA ASP A 138 -14.42 19.57 -8.68
C ASP A 138 -15.10 18.58 -9.64
N THR A 139 -16.40 18.36 -9.46
CA THR A 139 -17.20 17.44 -10.30
C THR A 139 -17.22 17.83 -11.78
N ASP A 140 -17.24 19.12 -12.11
CA ASP A 140 -17.26 19.59 -13.50
C ASP A 140 -15.93 19.29 -14.20
N PHE A 141 -14.82 19.59 -13.53
CA PHE A 141 -13.48 19.30 -14.01
C PHE A 141 -13.25 17.80 -14.14
N LEU A 142 -13.68 17.01 -13.15
CA LEU A 142 -13.62 15.54 -13.22
C LEU A 142 -14.31 15.04 -14.49
N LEU A 143 -15.57 15.42 -14.71
CA LEU A 143 -16.37 14.93 -15.83
C LEU A 143 -15.86 15.46 -17.19
N ARG A 144 -15.41 16.71 -17.28
CA ARG A 144 -15.02 17.34 -18.55
C ARG A 144 -13.56 17.09 -18.95
N LYS A 145 -12.68 16.81 -17.99
CA LYS A 145 -11.22 16.74 -18.23
C LYS A 145 -10.60 15.42 -17.82
N VAL A 146 -10.95 14.89 -16.65
CA VAL A 146 -10.29 13.69 -16.09
C VAL A 146 -10.92 12.41 -16.66
N VAL A 147 -12.25 12.30 -16.61
CA VAL A 147 -12.99 11.14 -17.13
C VAL A 147 -12.70 10.87 -18.61
N PRO A 148 -12.65 11.88 -19.52
CA PRO A 148 -12.27 11.64 -20.91
C PRO A 148 -10.86 11.05 -21.07
N ILE A 149 -9.92 11.41 -20.19
CA ILE A 149 -8.56 10.86 -20.18
C ILE A 149 -8.59 9.40 -19.73
N ILE A 150 -9.29 9.07 -18.64
CA ILE A 150 -9.45 7.69 -18.15
C ILE A 150 -10.05 6.81 -19.26
N LYS A 151 -11.14 7.27 -19.90
CA LYS A 151 -11.80 6.56 -21.00
C LYS A 151 -10.86 6.38 -22.18
N LYS A 152 -10.18 7.44 -22.61
CA LYS A 152 -9.22 7.38 -23.73
C LYS A 152 -8.12 6.35 -23.45
N LEU A 153 -7.49 6.41 -22.29
CA LEU A 153 -6.41 5.50 -21.90
C LEU A 153 -6.89 4.04 -21.80
N ALA A 154 -8.08 3.80 -21.24
CA ALA A 154 -8.65 2.46 -21.18
C ALA A 154 -8.99 1.90 -22.59
N LEU A 155 -9.54 2.73 -23.49
CA LEU A 155 -9.86 2.30 -24.86
C LEU A 155 -8.62 2.04 -25.73
N GLU A 156 -7.44 2.52 -25.32
CA GLU A 156 -6.17 2.23 -25.98
C GLU A 156 -5.61 0.84 -25.66
N LEU A 157 -6.22 0.07 -24.74
CA LEU A 157 -5.74 -1.24 -24.31
C LEU A 157 -5.38 -2.19 -25.48
N PRO A 158 -6.22 -2.37 -26.53
CA PRO A 158 -5.87 -3.24 -27.65
C PRO A 158 -4.73 -2.70 -28.53
N THR A 159 -4.48 -1.40 -28.49
CA THR A 159 -3.35 -0.81 -29.22
C THR A 159 -2.05 -0.96 -28.44
N LEU A 160 -2.12 -0.80 -27.11
CA LEU A 160 -0.96 -0.85 -26.20
C LEU A 160 -0.55 -2.27 -25.83
N PHE A 161 -1.50 -3.21 -25.85
CA PHE A 161 -1.32 -4.63 -25.56
C PHE A 161 -2.05 -5.49 -26.61
N PRO A 162 -1.56 -5.54 -27.86
CA PRO A 162 -2.28 -6.13 -29.00
C PRO A 162 -2.59 -7.62 -28.83
N ASP A 163 -1.75 -8.36 -28.11
CA ASP A 163 -1.96 -9.79 -27.85
C ASP A 163 -2.89 -10.07 -26.65
N GLY A 164 -3.42 -9.02 -26.02
CA GLY A 164 -4.27 -9.11 -24.82
C GLY A 164 -3.55 -9.73 -23.63
N LYS A 165 -2.23 -9.55 -23.53
CA LYS A 165 -1.38 -10.18 -22.52
C LYS A 165 -0.48 -9.16 -21.84
N LEU A 166 -0.32 -9.31 -20.53
CA LEU A 166 0.67 -8.62 -19.71
C LEU A 166 1.64 -9.65 -19.14
N ARG A 167 2.93 -9.46 -19.38
CA ARG A 167 3.97 -10.31 -18.79
C ARG A 167 4.04 -10.06 -17.28
N HIS A 168 4.20 -11.12 -16.49
CA HIS A 168 4.58 -11.02 -15.08
C HIS A 168 6.01 -11.59 -14.88
N LEU A 169 6.59 -11.26 -13.74
CA LEU A 169 7.92 -11.63 -13.27
C LEU A 169 7.77 -12.58 -12.07
N PRO A 170 7.73 -13.89 -12.31
CA PRO A 170 7.57 -14.89 -11.26
C PRO A 170 8.79 -14.93 -10.33
N ALA A 171 8.60 -15.53 -9.16
CA ALA A 171 9.66 -15.80 -8.21
C ALA A 171 10.70 -16.79 -8.75
N GLY A 172 11.88 -16.77 -8.14
CA GLY A 172 12.96 -17.74 -8.36
C GLY A 172 14.03 -17.31 -9.35
N SER A 173 13.89 -16.14 -10.01
CA SER A 173 14.93 -15.63 -10.91
C SER A 173 14.94 -14.11 -11.03
N SER A 174 16.13 -13.55 -11.24
CA SER A 174 16.28 -12.14 -11.57
C SER A 174 15.75 -11.85 -12.97
N ALA A 175 14.86 -10.87 -13.08
CA ALA A 175 14.25 -10.47 -14.35
C ALA A 175 13.79 -9.03 -14.29
N ARG A 176 13.72 -8.37 -15.44
CA ARG A 176 13.22 -7.00 -15.57
C ARG A 176 12.28 -6.86 -16.76
N MET A 177 11.39 -5.89 -16.67
CA MET A 177 10.60 -5.40 -17.79
C MET A 177 10.35 -3.91 -17.66
N SER A 178 9.98 -3.30 -18.77
CA SER A 178 9.71 -1.87 -18.84
C SER A 178 8.38 -1.67 -19.54
N LEU A 179 7.59 -0.74 -19.03
CA LEU A 179 6.35 -0.27 -19.65
C LEU A 179 6.47 1.23 -19.88
N THR A 180 5.90 1.74 -20.97
CA THR A 180 5.73 3.19 -21.09
C THR A 180 4.75 3.67 -20.04
N ARG A 181 4.85 4.93 -19.65
CA ARG A 181 3.90 5.52 -18.71
C ARG A 181 2.49 5.51 -19.26
N ARG A 182 2.32 5.63 -20.58
CA ARG A 182 1.04 5.42 -21.27
C ARG A 182 0.47 4.01 -21.06
N GLN A 183 1.29 2.97 -21.13
CA GLN A 183 0.89 1.59 -20.81
C GLN A 183 0.49 1.44 -19.34
N VAL A 184 1.26 2.03 -18.42
CA VAL A 184 0.92 2.05 -16.99
C VAL A 184 -0.38 2.81 -16.72
N ALA A 185 -0.59 3.97 -17.35
CA ALA A 185 -1.81 4.76 -17.23
C ALA A 185 -3.04 4.04 -17.80
N CYS A 186 -2.87 3.27 -18.88
CA CYS A 186 -3.90 2.37 -19.40
C CYS A 186 -4.30 1.31 -18.36
N LEU A 187 -3.31 0.62 -17.76
CA LEU A 187 -3.56 -0.36 -16.70
C LEU A 187 -4.24 0.28 -15.47
N LEU A 188 -3.78 1.45 -15.03
CA LEU A 188 -4.39 2.20 -13.94
C LEU A 188 -5.84 2.62 -14.24
N SER A 189 -6.15 2.94 -15.50
CA SER A 189 -7.53 3.24 -15.91
C SER A 189 -8.41 2.00 -15.78
N HIS A 190 -7.90 0.82 -16.13
CA HIS A 190 -8.62 -0.44 -15.94
C HIS A 190 -8.74 -0.85 -14.46
N MET A 191 -7.73 -0.56 -13.63
CA MET A 191 -7.79 -0.73 -12.17
C MET A 191 -8.77 0.24 -11.51
N PHE A 192 -8.86 1.48 -12.01
CA PHE A 192 -9.85 2.48 -11.54
C PHE A 192 -11.28 2.06 -11.90
N LEU A 193 -11.50 1.59 -13.12
CA LEU A 193 -12.81 1.13 -13.58
C LEU A 193 -13.17 -0.28 -13.10
N CYS A 194 -12.26 -0.94 -12.38
CA CYS A 194 -12.42 -2.30 -11.86
C CYS A 194 -12.68 -3.37 -12.93
N THR A 195 -12.16 -3.16 -14.14
CA THR A 195 -12.44 -4.01 -15.33
C THR A 195 -11.45 -5.17 -15.49
N LEU A 196 -10.44 -5.26 -14.64
CA LEU A 196 -9.44 -6.33 -14.68
C LEU A 196 -9.95 -7.56 -13.93
N THR A 197 -9.56 -8.74 -14.41
CA THR A 197 -9.87 -10.01 -13.73
C THR A 197 -8.64 -10.50 -12.99
N ARG A 198 -8.82 -10.92 -11.73
CA ARG A 198 -7.76 -11.44 -10.89
C ARG A 198 -7.07 -12.66 -11.54
N PRO A 199 -5.74 -12.64 -11.72
CA PRO A 199 -5.03 -13.79 -12.24
C PRO A 199 -4.80 -14.85 -11.16
N GLU A 200 -4.73 -16.12 -11.57
CA GLU A 200 -4.59 -17.26 -10.65
C GLU A 200 -3.33 -17.22 -9.78
N TRP A 201 -2.24 -16.70 -10.29
CA TRP A 201 -0.96 -16.61 -9.59
C TRP A 201 -0.92 -15.52 -8.51
N MET A 202 -1.83 -14.55 -8.54
CA MET A 202 -1.83 -13.45 -7.56
C MET A 202 -2.28 -13.96 -6.19
N HIS A 203 -1.58 -13.55 -5.13
CA HIS A 203 -1.85 -13.98 -3.75
C HIS A 203 -3.22 -13.50 -3.25
N ARG A 204 -4.07 -14.39 -2.71
CA ARG A 204 -5.52 -14.15 -2.47
C ARG A 204 -5.83 -12.87 -1.67
N ASP A 205 -4.93 -12.48 -0.78
CA ASP A 205 -5.12 -11.33 0.10
C ASP A 205 -4.79 -9.99 -0.58
N LEU A 206 -4.19 -10.00 -1.78
CA LEU A 206 -3.98 -8.80 -2.58
C LEU A 206 -5.26 -8.33 -3.26
N TYR A 207 -5.45 -7.01 -3.27
CA TYR A 207 -6.38 -6.36 -4.19
C TYR A 207 -5.77 -6.35 -5.60
N HIS A 208 -6.59 -6.65 -6.62
CA HIS A 208 -6.15 -6.61 -8.03
C HIS A 208 -6.47 -5.26 -8.70
N ASP A 209 -7.34 -4.46 -8.10
CA ASP A 209 -7.77 -3.17 -8.59
C ASP A 209 -8.17 -2.24 -7.42
N PHE A 210 -8.70 -1.05 -7.72
CA PHE A 210 -8.96 -0.03 -6.71
C PHE A 210 -10.32 -0.17 -6.01
N ARG A 211 -10.95 -1.35 -6.03
CA ARG A 211 -12.15 -1.63 -5.21
C ARG A 211 -11.94 -1.33 -3.73
N CYS A 212 -10.75 -1.62 -3.20
CA CYS A 212 -10.41 -1.32 -1.81
C CYS A 212 -10.40 0.17 -1.48
N TRP A 213 -10.31 1.04 -2.49
CA TRP A 213 -10.38 2.49 -2.31
C TRP A 213 -11.77 3.01 -2.61
N HIS A 214 -12.38 2.54 -3.70
CA HIS A 214 -13.74 2.92 -4.10
C HIS A 214 -14.79 2.57 -3.06
N PHE A 215 -14.63 1.48 -2.31
CA PHE A 215 -15.62 1.00 -1.33
C PHE A 215 -15.07 1.00 0.09
N SER A 216 -14.21 1.97 0.43
CA SER A 216 -13.70 2.12 1.79
C SER A 216 -14.18 3.40 2.43
N GLU A 217 -14.51 3.29 3.72
CA GLU A 217 -14.82 4.42 4.59
C GLU A 217 -13.58 5.02 5.25
N LEU A 218 -12.38 4.48 4.99
CA LEU A 218 -11.15 4.93 5.65
C LEU A 218 -10.63 6.20 4.98
N PRO A 219 -10.29 7.25 5.76
CA PRO A 219 -9.73 8.49 5.20
C PRO A 219 -8.48 8.26 4.34
N SER A 220 -7.63 7.31 4.73
CA SER A 220 -6.43 6.92 3.97
C SER A 220 -6.77 6.45 2.55
N ALA A 221 -7.83 5.65 2.38
CA ALA A 221 -8.27 5.21 1.06
C ALA A 221 -8.78 6.37 0.20
N HIS A 222 -9.44 7.36 0.82
CA HIS A 222 -9.92 8.56 0.13
C HIS A 222 -8.75 9.40 -0.37
N VAL A 223 -7.69 9.57 0.44
CA VAL A 223 -6.44 10.23 0.05
C VAL A 223 -5.79 9.54 -1.17
N TYR A 224 -5.79 8.22 -1.22
CA TYR A 224 -5.22 7.47 -2.36
C TYR A 224 -6.05 7.62 -3.63
N LEU A 225 -7.38 7.55 -3.51
CA LEU A 225 -8.29 7.75 -4.63
C LEU A 225 -8.19 9.19 -5.16
N GLU A 226 -8.12 10.20 -4.29
CA GLU A 226 -7.89 11.59 -4.67
C GLU A 226 -6.53 11.76 -5.38
N THR A 227 -5.47 11.12 -4.88
CA THR A 227 -4.15 11.14 -5.52
C THR A 227 -4.19 10.53 -6.93
N LEU A 228 -4.93 9.43 -7.10
CA LEU A 228 -5.12 8.82 -8.42
C LEU A 228 -5.90 9.73 -9.38
N LEU A 229 -6.87 10.52 -8.90
CA LEU A 229 -7.52 11.53 -9.73
C LEU A 229 -6.57 12.67 -10.11
N LEU A 230 -5.69 13.10 -9.19
CA LEU A 230 -4.64 14.08 -9.47
C LEU A 230 -3.62 13.58 -10.51
N TYR A 231 -3.35 12.28 -10.52
CA TYR A 231 -2.54 11.64 -11.55
C TYR A 231 -3.18 11.81 -12.93
N PHE A 232 -4.44 11.44 -13.09
CA PHE A 232 -5.16 11.60 -14.36
C PHE A 232 -5.36 13.07 -14.75
N LYS A 233 -5.54 13.97 -13.78
CA LYS A 233 -5.52 15.42 -14.01
C LYS A 233 -4.19 15.87 -14.62
N SER A 234 -3.07 15.34 -14.14
CA SER A 234 -1.73 15.67 -14.66
C SER A 234 -1.55 15.22 -16.10
N PHE A 235 -2.17 14.09 -16.50
CA PHE A 235 -2.30 13.70 -17.91
C PHE A 235 -3.14 14.67 -18.72
N ALA A 236 -4.31 15.08 -18.19
CA ALA A 236 -5.22 16.00 -18.87
C ALA A 236 -4.56 17.37 -19.14
N GLU A 237 -3.65 17.79 -18.26
CA GLU A 237 -2.92 19.05 -18.33
C GLU A 237 -1.59 18.95 -19.09
N GLY A 238 -1.19 17.75 -19.53
CA GLY A 238 0.09 17.53 -20.23
C GLY A 238 1.32 17.73 -19.33
N MET A 239 1.17 17.60 -18.02
CA MET A 239 2.26 17.72 -17.04
C MET A 239 3.14 16.46 -16.96
N ILE A 240 2.62 15.34 -17.46
CA ILE A 240 3.30 14.05 -17.44
C ILE A 240 3.60 13.65 -18.89
N ASP A 241 4.87 13.32 -19.17
CA ASP A 241 5.23 12.71 -20.44
C ASP A 241 4.77 11.25 -20.45
N SER A 242 3.97 10.91 -21.45
CA SER A 242 3.39 9.58 -21.61
C SER A 242 4.38 8.54 -22.16
N ASP A 243 5.46 9.00 -22.81
CA ASP A 243 6.41 8.15 -23.52
C ASP A 243 7.61 7.74 -22.65
N ASP A 244 7.77 8.40 -21.50
CA ASP A 244 8.67 7.99 -20.43
C ASP A 244 8.43 6.54 -20.02
N THR A 245 9.47 5.92 -19.46
CA THR A 245 9.49 4.49 -19.16
C THR A 245 9.58 4.23 -17.68
N ILE A 246 8.75 3.30 -17.20
CA ILE A 246 8.78 2.78 -15.84
C ILE A 246 9.37 1.37 -15.90
N GLU A 247 10.46 1.14 -15.16
CA GLU A 247 11.14 -0.16 -15.09
C GLU A 247 10.73 -0.93 -13.84
N PHE A 248 10.37 -2.19 -14.02
CA PHE A 248 10.05 -3.15 -12.97
C PHE A 248 11.14 -4.22 -12.96
N SER A 249 11.83 -4.38 -11.83
CA SER A 249 12.92 -5.36 -11.69
C SER A 249 12.70 -6.27 -10.49
N ARG A 250 12.87 -7.58 -10.67
CA ARG A 250 13.05 -8.56 -9.59
C ARG A 250 14.52 -8.92 -9.54
N LYS A 251 15.09 -8.86 -8.34
CA LYS A 251 16.42 -9.42 -8.05
C LYS A 251 16.27 -10.63 -7.16
N SER A 252 16.98 -11.71 -7.50
CA SER A 252 17.06 -12.95 -6.75
C SER A 252 18.53 -13.30 -6.59
N LEU A 253 19.00 -13.41 -5.35
CA LEU A 253 20.39 -13.78 -5.07
C LEU A 253 20.55 -15.30 -5.07
N SER A 254 21.64 -15.76 -5.67
CA SER A 254 22.16 -17.10 -5.44
C SER A 254 22.73 -17.24 -4.03
N THR A 255 22.98 -18.48 -3.60
CA THR A 255 23.62 -18.74 -2.31
C THR A 255 25.05 -18.21 -2.26
N GLU A 256 25.75 -18.20 -3.39
CA GLU A 256 27.14 -17.76 -3.54
C GLU A 256 27.29 -16.24 -3.44
N GLU A 257 26.24 -15.49 -3.81
CA GLU A 257 26.18 -14.04 -3.68
C GLU A 257 25.84 -13.58 -2.25
N THR A 258 25.46 -14.50 -1.36
CA THR A 258 25.16 -14.15 0.03
C THR A 258 26.48 -13.88 0.78
N PRO A 259 26.65 -12.72 1.42
CA PRO A 259 27.87 -12.40 2.16
C PRO A 259 28.11 -13.35 3.33
N THR A 260 29.37 -13.58 3.64
CA THR A 260 29.75 -14.18 4.93
C THR A 260 29.64 -13.10 6.00
N TRP A 261 28.50 -13.04 6.69
CA TRP A 261 28.14 -11.93 7.59
C TRP A 261 29.21 -11.59 8.63
N ASN A 262 29.88 -12.60 9.19
CA ASN A 262 30.93 -12.39 10.20
C ASN A 262 32.14 -11.58 9.68
N ASP A 263 32.43 -11.67 8.38
CA ASP A 263 33.58 -11.03 7.75
C ASP A 263 33.29 -9.59 7.29
N VAL A 264 32.04 -9.13 7.36
CA VAL A 264 31.63 -7.77 6.97
C VAL A 264 32.26 -6.75 7.93
N ASN A 265 32.88 -5.70 7.38
CA ASN A 265 33.31 -4.53 8.15
C ASN A 265 32.14 -3.55 8.25
N LEU A 266 31.79 -3.12 9.46
CA LEU A 266 30.68 -2.21 9.71
C LEU A 266 30.99 -0.80 9.18
N THR A 267 30.12 -0.26 8.33
CA THR A 267 30.25 1.09 7.76
C THR A 267 29.85 2.17 8.77
N ASP A 268 30.44 3.36 8.64
CA ASP A 268 30.01 4.59 9.33
C ASP A 268 29.04 5.43 8.47
N GLN A 269 28.72 4.98 7.25
CA GLN A 269 27.78 5.65 6.33
C GLN A 269 26.31 5.43 6.75
N ILE A 270 25.98 5.83 7.97
CA ILE A 270 24.64 5.79 8.54
C ILE A 270 24.17 7.22 8.79
N GLY A 271 23.03 7.57 8.20
CA GLY A 271 22.30 8.78 8.54
C GLY A 271 21.10 8.44 9.42
N VAL A 272 20.78 9.30 10.38
CA VAL A 272 19.54 9.23 11.16
C VAL A 272 18.70 10.45 10.81
N ARG A 273 17.47 10.19 10.38
CA ARG A 273 16.47 11.19 10.06
C ARG A 273 15.35 11.13 11.09
N VAL A 274 15.38 12.04 12.06
CA VAL A 274 14.32 12.14 13.07
C VAL A 274 13.02 12.60 12.43
N TYR A 275 13.08 13.65 11.61
CA TYR A 275 11.93 14.22 10.92
C TYR A 275 12.12 14.18 9.41
N GLY A 276 11.02 13.96 8.68
CA GLY A 276 11.01 13.82 7.23
C GLY A 276 10.79 12.37 6.79
N ASP A 277 10.62 12.19 5.49
CA ASP A 277 10.19 10.92 4.91
C ASP A 277 11.32 10.21 4.17
N ILE A 278 11.05 8.95 3.84
CA ILE A 278 11.87 8.16 2.93
C ILE A 278 11.78 8.80 1.52
N GLY A 279 12.91 8.96 0.85
CA GLY A 279 12.99 9.57 -0.48
C GLY A 279 13.12 11.09 -0.49
N ASP A 280 13.28 11.71 0.68
CA ASP A 280 13.55 13.15 0.77
C ASP A 280 15.03 13.50 0.53
N SER A 281 15.94 12.51 0.55
CA SER A 281 17.32 12.73 0.12
C SER A 281 17.46 12.61 -1.41
N PRO A 282 18.33 13.40 -2.05
CA PRO A 282 18.65 13.22 -3.46
C PRO A 282 19.37 11.88 -3.67
N ASN A 283 19.07 11.20 -4.79
CA ASN A 283 19.68 9.92 -5.17
C ASN A 283 19.51 8.81 -4.11
N GLU A 284 18.36 8.80 -3.44
CA GLU A 284 17.97 7.82 -2.42
C GLU A 284 16.95 6.84 -2.99
N ALA A 285 17.19 5.54 -2.83
CA ALA A 285 16.18 4.52 -3.07
C ALA A 285 15.23 4.44 -1.86
N GLU A 286 13.93 4.40 -2.14
CA GLU A 286 12.88 4.40 -1.15
C GLU A 286 12.51 2.96 -0.80
N ILE A 287 12.80 2.54 0.42
CA ILE A 287 12.34 1.22 0.87
C ILE A 287 10.85 1.24 1.13
N ASP A 288 10.15 0.36 0.42
CA ASP A 288 8.83 -0.11 0.75
C ASP A 288 8.94 -1.28 1.75
N CYS A 289 8.43 -1.05 2.97
CA CYS A 289 8.37 -2.04 4.05
C CYS A 289 7.21 -3.01 3.79
N ALA A 290 7.33 -3.75 2.70
CA ALA A 290 6.24 -4.45 2.04
C ALA A 290 5.79 -5.72 2.76
N ASN A 291 4.61 -6.21 2.37
CA ASN A 291 4.29 -7.63 2.47
C ASN A 291 5.14 -8.45 1.48
N ARG A 292 5.31 -9.76 1.72
CA ARG A 292 5.98 -10.66 0.75
C ARG A 292 5.34 -10.60 -0.64
N SER A 293 4.04 -10.35 -0.69
CA SER A 293 3.31 -10.00 -1.91
C SER A 293 3.13 -8.49 -1.86
N ALA A 294 4.09 -7.74 -2.39
CA ALA A 294 4.05 -6.28 -2.35
C ALA A 294 2.77 -5.78 -3.03
N GLY A 295 2.12 -4.78 -2.44
CA GLY A 295 0.87 -4.25 -2.95
C GLY A 295 0.26 -3.19 -2.08
N PHE A 296 -0.79 -2.56 -2.60
CA PHE A 296 -1.52 -1.53 -1.89
C PHE A 296 -2.73 -2.11 -1.15
N GLY A 297 -3.25 -1.31 -0.23
CA GLY A 297 -4.44 -1.56 0.56
C GLY A 297 -5.07 -0.25 0.98
N LYS A 298 -5.77 -0.23 2.11
CA LYS A 298 -6.62 0.88 2.55
C LYS A 298 -6.28 1.46 3.92
N THR A 299 -5.38 0.83 4.69
CA THR A 299 -5.26 1.08 6.13
C THR A 299 -4.37 2.25 6.54
N GLY A 300 -3.61 2.84 5.62
CA GLY A 300 -2.68 3.91 5.93
C GLY A 300 -1.33 3.43 6.47
N SER A 301 -0.89 2.23 6.07
CA SER A 301 0.45 1.70 6.39
C SER A 301 1.55 2.39 5.56
N GLN A 302 2.83 2.19 5.89
CA GLN A 302 3.92 2.80 5.13
C GLN A 302 3.93 2.35 3.64
N GLU A 303 3.73 1.06 3.37
CA GLU A 303 3.59 0.52 2.00
C GLU A 303 2.41 1.17 1.27
N GLU A 304 1.25 1.25 1.93
CA GLU A 304 0.04 1.80 1.34
C GLU A 304 0.15 3.31 1.07
N ILE A 305 0.79 4.07 1.97
CA ILE A 305 1.06 5.49 1.77
C ILE A 305 2.02 5.68 0.59
N LEU A 306 3.11 4.92 0.55
CA LEU A 306 4.12 5.03 -0.50
C LEU A 306 3.55 4.72 -1.89
N LEU A 307 2.79 3.64 -2.01
CA LEU A 307 2.16 3.24 -3.27
C LEU A 307 0.97 4.13 -3.62
N GLY A 308 0.11 4.45 -2.65
CA GLY A 308 -1.07 5.30 -2.86
C GLY A 308 -0.73 6.73 -3.29
N THR A 309 0.40 7.26 -2.83
CA THR A 309 0.94 8.57 -3.28
C THR A 309 1.69 8.52 -4.61
N SER A 310 1.97 7.31 -5.08
CA SER A 310 2.78 7.02 -6.27
C SER A 310 2.02 6.08 -7.20
N SER A 311 0.85 6.50 -7.69
CA SER A 311 -0.14 5.60 -8.30
C SER A 311 0.41 4.68 -9.39
N GLU A 312 1.42 5.09 -10.15
CA GLU A 312 2.12 4.26 -11.14
C GLU A 312 2.75 2.99 -10.54
N ALA A 313 3.27 3.08 -9.31
CA ALA A 313 3.85 1.95 -8.59
C ALA A 313 2.80 0.91 -8.24
N CYS A 314 1.51 1.25 -8.10
CA CYS A 314 0.45 0.29 -7.83
C CYS A 314 0.35 -0.82 -8.89
N VAL A 315 0.84 -0.59 -10.13
CA VAL A 315 0.86 -1.62 -11.18
C VAL A 315 1.79 -2.79 -10.83
N LEU A 316 2.69 -2.64 -9.85
CA LEU A 316 3.60 -3.72 -9.41
C LEU A 316 2.86 -5.01 -9.05
N ILE A 317 1.61 -4.93 -8.57
CA ILE A 317 0.80 -6.11 -8.19
C ILE A 317 0.50 -7.02 -9.38
N TRP A 318 0.48 -6.45 -10.60
CA TRP A 318 0.23 -7.17 -11.85
C TRP A 318 1.52 -7.71 -12.47
N ILE A 319 2.67 -7.26 -11.97
CA ILE A 319 3.98 -7.59 -12.50
C ILE A 319 4.69 -8.61 -11.62
N PHE A 320 4.61 -8.54 -10.30
CA PHE A 320 5.38 -9.42 -9.42
C PHE A 320 4.50 -10.45 -8.70
N SER A 321 4.88 -11.74 -8.76
CA SER A 321 4.41 -12.71 -7.77
C SER A 321 5.05 -12.44 -6.40
N SER A 322 4.64 -13.16 -5.35
CA SER A 322 5.27 -13.08 -4.04
C SER A 322 6.80 -13.24 -4.10
N MET A 323 7.51 -12.51 -3.26
CA MET A 323 8.97 -12.60 -3.10
C MET A 323 9.34 -13.86 -2.29
N GLU A 324 10.44 -14.49 -2.67
CA GLU A 324 11.16 -15.46 -1.83
C GLU A 324 12.14 -14.75 -0.89
N ASP A 325 12.70 -15.46 0.09
CA ASP A 325 13.56 -14.90 1.14
C ASP A 325 14.83 -14.19 0.62
N GLN A 326 15.32 -14.59 -0.54
CA GLN A 326 16.50 -14.03 -1.23
C GLN A 326 16.16 -13.02 -2.32
N GLU A 327 14.92 -12.51 -2.33
CA GLU A 327 14.42 -11.64 -3.39
C GLU A 327 14.01 -10.25 -2.91
N ALA A 328 14.17 -9.26 -3.78
CA ALA A 328 13.55 -7.94 -3.66
C ALA A 328 13.06 -7.51 -5.04
N VAL A 329 12.05 -6.63 -5.06
CA VAL A 329 11.53 -6.06 -6.31
C VAL A 329 11.62 -4.55 -6.28
N SER A 330 11.81 -3.93 -7.44
CA SER A 330 11.89 -2.48 -7.57
C SER A 330 11.03 -1.93 -8.68
N VAL A 331 10.59 -0.68 -8.49
CA VAL A 331 9.91 0.15 -9.48
C VAL A 331 10.70 1.43 -9.63
N LYS A 332 11.24 1.67 -10.83
CA LYS A 332 12.02 2.87 -11.17
C LYS A 332 11.24 3.75 -12.15
N GLY A 333 11.23 5.06 -11.88
CA GLY A 333 10.58 6.06 -12.72
C GLY A 333 9.11 6.33 -12.39
N ALA A 334 8.59 5.72 -11.32
CA ALA A 334 7.22 5.96 -10.86
C ALA A 334 7.08 7.36 -10.26
N ALA A 335 6.20 8.17 -10.85
CA ALA A 335 5.90 9.53 -10.43
C ALA A 335 5.34 9.56 -9.00
N ARG A 336 5.90 10.44 -8.15
CA ARG A 336 5.24 10.85 -6.91
C ARG A 336 4.25 11.96 -7.26
N ILE A 337 2.96 11.71 -7.03
CA ILE A 337 1.89 12.61 -7.47
C ILE A 337 1.49 13.58 -6.38
N SER A 338 1.58 13.14 -5.13
CA SER A 338 1.31 13.96 -3.95
C SER A 338 2.19 13.51 -2.81
N ARG A 339 2.35 14.36 -1.80
CA ARG A 339 2.74 13.94 -0.46
C ARG A 339 1.53 13.87 0.45
N CYS A 340 1.72 13.20 1.59
CA CYS A 340 0.74 13.15 2.65
C CYS A 340 1.41 13.51 3.98
N ARG A 341 0.61 13.93 4.95
CA ARG A 341 1.00 14.01 6.35
C ARG A 341 0.12 13.09 7.19
N GLY A 342 0.60 12.68 8.35
CA GLY A 342 -0.13 11.76 9.23
C GLY A 342 0.04 10.30 8.80
N TYR A 343 -0.68 9.42 9.48
CA TYR A 343 -0.58 7.97 9.31
C TYR A 343 -1.90 7.31 9.68
N GLY A 344 -2.24 6.18 9.05
CA GLY A 344 -3.50 5.49 9.34
C GLY A 344 -4.73 6.38 9.10
N ILE A 345 -5.59 6.48 10.12
CA ILE A 345 -6.80 7.31 10.09
C ILE A 345 -6.55 8.81 10.04
N ASP A 346 -5.35 9.27 10.46
CA ASP A 346 -4.97 10.68 10.50
C ASP A 346 -4.31 11.15 9.19
N LEU A 347 -4.27 10.28 8.17
CA LEU A 347 -3.62 10.59 6.90
C LEU A 347 -4.35 11.72 6.16
N GLN A 348 -3.60 12.71 5.71
CA GLN A 348 -4.10 13.87 4.98
C GLN A 348 -3.23 14.15 3.76
N LEU A 349 -3.87 14.45 2.64
CA LEU A 349 -3.20 14.86 1.41
C LEU A 349 -2.60 16.27 1.58
N LEU A 350 -1.36 16.48 1.13
CA LEU A 350 -0.70 17.80 1.16
C LEU A 350 -0.86 18.59 -0.15
N GLY A 351 -1.51 18.00 -1.14
CA GLY A 351 -1.70 18.58 -2.47
C GLY A 351 -0.73 18.01 -3.50
N ARG A 352 -1.08 18.22 -4.78
CA ARG A 352 -0.33 17.69 -5.92
C ARG A 352 1.09 18.25 -5.98
N GLU A 353 2.06 17.40 -6.28
CA GLU A 353 3.42 17.81 -6.63
C GLU A 353 3.41 18.73 -7.86
N ASP A 354 4.36 19.67 -7.90
CA ASP A 354 4.52 20.54 -9.06
C ASP A 354 5.20 19.81 -10.23
N GLN A 355 5.34 20.50 -11.37
CA GLN A 355 5.99 19.95 -12.56
C GLN A 355 7.42 19.47 -12.28
N GLU A 356 8.15 20.17 -11.42
CA GLU A 356 9.54 19.84 -11.09
C GLU A 356 9.60 18.56 -10.25
N GLY A 357 8.72 18.39 -9.26
CA GLY A 357 8.59 17.18 -8.45
C GLY A 357 8.22 15.95 -9.29
N ILE A 358 7.23 16.09 -10.18
CA ILE A 358 6.84 15.03 -11.12
C ILE A 358 8.02 14.65 -12.03
N THR A 359 8.72 15.64 -12.59
CA THR A 359 9.87 15.40 -13.50
C THR A 359 11.05 14.76 -12.76
N LYS A 360 11.34 15.17 -11.52
CA LYS A 360 12.40 14.56 -10.68
C LYS A 360 12.13 13.08 -10.40
N SER A 361 10.86 12.67 -10.41
CA SER A 361 10.49 11.29 -10.14
C SER A 361 10.96 10.28 -11.19
N GLN A 362 11.47 10.72 -12.36
CA GLN A 362 12.07 9.80 -13.36
C GLN A 362 13.25 8.98 -12.81
N ASN A 363 14.00 9.55 -11.87
CA ASN A 363 15.14 8.88 -11.25
C ASN A 363 14.79 8.22 -9.92
N ARG A 364 13.52 8.32 -9.49
CA ARG A 364 13.05 7.74 -8.23
C ARG A 364 12.99 6.23 -8.35
N VAL A 365 13.40 5.55 -7.29
CA VAL A 365 13.41 4.09 -7.21
C VAL A 365 12.75 3.68 -5.91
N ILE A 366 11.66 2.94 -6.01
CA ILE A 366 11.02 2.26 -4.88
C ILE A 366 11.53 0.82 -4.87
N ILE A 367 11.96 0.30 -3.73
CA ILE A 367 12.39 -1.09 -3.56
C ILE A 367 11.57 -1.73 -2.44
N ALA A 368 10.80 -2.75 -2.79
CA ALA A 368 10.02 -3.52 -1.83
C ALA A 368 10.84 -4.65 -1.24
N MET A 369 10.81 -4.74 0.10
CA MET A 369 11.36 -5.85 0.86
C MET A 369 10.52 -6.17 2.10
N ASP A 370 10.24 -7.46 2.30
CA ASP A 370 9.36 -7.93 3.35
C ASP A 370 10.10 -8.42 4.60
N ALA A 371 9.62 -8.04 5.77
CA ALA A 371 10.10 -8.55 7.05
C ALA A 371 9.38 -9.86 7.44
N LEU A 372 9.95 -10.67 8.33
CA LEU A 372 9.23 -11.80 8.92
C LEU A 372 8.08 -11.32 9.82
N GLU A 373 6.93 -11.97 9.69
CA GLU A 373 5.74 -11.70 10.49
C GLU A 373 5.87 -12.34 11.88
N CYS A 374 5.95 -11.52 12.93
CA CYS A 374 6.18 -11.97 14.31
C CYS A 374 5.00 -11.65 15.24
N ASP A 375 3.85 -11.30 14.69
CA ASP A 375 2.62 -10.87 15.37
C ASP A 375 1.67 -12.03 15.70
N HIS A 376 1.83 -13.19 15.06
CA HIS A 376 1.07 -14.40 15.32
C HIS A 376 1.44 -15.11 16.65
N PHE A 377 2.49 -14.66 17.35
CA PHE A 377 2.91 -15.26 18.62
C PHE A 377 2.09 -14.74 19.81
N GLY A 378 1.57 -15.66 20.62
CA GLY A 378 0.80 -15.33 21.83
C GLY A 378 1.62 -14.72 22.99
N SER A 379 2.95 -14.60 22.86
CA SER A 379 3.79 -13.92 23.84
C SER A 379 5.01 -13.25 23.22
N LYS A 380 5.48 -12.16 23.82
CA LYS A 380 6.72 -11.46 23.43
C LYS A 380 7.96 -12.37 23.51
N TYR A 381 7.97 -13.32 24.45
CA TYR A 381 9.06 -14.27 24.61
C TYR A 381 9.18 -15.21 23.40
N GLU A 382 8.08 -15.84 22.96
CA GLU A 382 8.10 -16.72 21.78
C GLU A 382 8.43 -15.93 20.50
N SER A 383 7.88 -14.72 20.36
CA SER A 383 8.22 -13.81 19.26
C SER A 383 9.72 -13.47 19.23
N MET A 384 10.31 -13.07 20.37
CA MET A 384 11.73 -12.75 20.43
C MET A 384 12.61 -13.98 20.21
N LYS A 385 12.21 -15.15 20.75
CA LYS A 385 12.92 -16.41 20.54
C LYS A 385 12.97 -16.74 19.05
N PHE A 386 11.83 -16.65 18.35
CA PHE A 386 11.76 -16.81 16.91
C PHE A 386 12.65 -15.81 16.17
N GLN A 387 12.57 -14.52 16.49
CA GLN A 387 13.38 -13.48 15.84
C GLN A 387 14.89 -13.67 16.02
N LEU A 388 15.32 -14.24 17.15
CA LEU A 388 16.73 -14.51 17.44
C LEU A 388 17.23 -15.85 16.88
N GLU A 389 16.39 -16.68 16.28
CA GLU A 389 16.84 -17.92 15.65
C GLU A 389 17.84 -17.60 14.52
N PRO A 390 19.00 -18.30 14.44
CA PRO A 390 20.04 -17.98 13.47
C PRO A 390 19.56 -17.94 12.01
N ALA A 391 18.64 -18.83 11.66
CA ALA A 391 18.02 -18.86 10.33
C ALA A 391 17.23 -17.57 10.05
N ASN A 392 16.45 -17.09 11.03
CA ASN A 392 15.64 -15.88 10.90
C ASN A 392 16.50 -14.62 10.89
N VAL A 393 17.50 -14.54 11.76
CA VAL A 393 18.51 -13.48 11.76
C VAL A 393 19.21 -13.40 10.39
N SER A 394 19.67 -14.54 9.86
CA SER A 394 20.29 -14.58 8.54
C SER A 394 19.31 -14.26 7.40
N ARG A 395 18.04 -14.66 7.51
CA ARG A 395 17.00 -14.37 6.51
C ARG A 395 16.77 -12.87 6.39
N GLU A 396 16.60 -12.19 7.52
CA GLU A 396 16.36 -10.75 7.58
C GLU A 396 17.56 -9.95 7.04
N MET A 397 18.80 -10.34 7.37
CA MET A 397 19.99 -9.74 6.78
C MET A 397 20.08 -9.98 5.27
N ARG A 398 19.75 -11.19 4.80
CA ARG A 398 19.75 -11.52 3.36
C ARG A 398 18.72 -10.70 2.60
N LYS A 399 17.51 -10.58 3.13
CA LYS A 399 16.42 -9.80 2.55
C LYS A 399 16.80 -8.31 2.40
N ALA A 400 17.35 -7.72 3.46
CA ALA A 400 17.84 -6.35 3.40
C ALA A 400 19.01 -6.22 2.41
N TYR A 401 19.93 -7.18 2.40
CA TYR A 401 21.08 -7.17 1.50
C TYR A 401 20.69 -7.26 0.01
N VAL A 402 19.73 -8.11 -0.38
CA VAL A 402 19.28 -8.16 -1.78
C VAL A 402 18.66 -6.83 -2.22
N ALA A 403 17.84 -6.20 -1.38
CA ALA A 403 17.28 -4.87 -1.65
C ALA A 403 18.38 -3.79 -1.77
N PHE A 404 19.33 -3.79 -0.84
CA PHE A 404 20.40 -2.79 -0.81
C PHE A 404 21.41 -2.97 -1.94
N SER A 405 21.68 -4.22 -2.34
CA SER A 405 22.53 -4.50 -3.49
C SER A 405 21.88 -4.02 -4.80
N LEU A 406 20.55 -4.05 -4.91
CA LEU A 406 19.82 -3.46 -6.05
C LEU A 406 20.02 -1.94 -6.07
N ALA A 407 19.87 -1.26 -4.93
CA ALA A 407 20.14 0.18 -4.83
C ALA A 407 21.61 0.52 -5.16
N SER A 408 22.55 -0.30 -4.70
CA SER A 408 24.00 -0.15 -4.93
C SER A 408 24.35 -0.25 -6.42
N GLU A 409 23.75 -1.20 -7.15
CA GLU A 409 23.90 -1.34 -8.61
C GLU A 409 23.39 -0.11 -9.38
N LEU A 410 22.43 0.61 -8.80
CA LEU A 410 21.89 1.85 -9.36
C LEU A 410 22.67 3.10 -8.90
N GLY A 411 23.68 2.95 -8.04
CA GLY A 411 24.48 4.04 -7.51
C GLY A 411 23.72 4.95 -6.54
N LEU A 412 22.71 4.42 -5.85
CA LEU A 412 21.84 5.15 -4.92
C LEU A 412 22.26 4.93 -3.47
N SER A 413 21.89 5.84 -2.57
CA SER A 413 21.77 5.54 -1.13
C SER A 413 20.44 4.82 -0.87
N VAL A 414 20.21 4.40 0.38
CA VAL A 414 18.94 3.79 0.79
C VAL A 414 18.31 4.57 1.93
N GLY A 415 17.08 5.02 1.75
CA GLY A 415 16.21 5.52 2.82
C GLY A 415 15.28 4.42 3.29
N VAL A 416 15.22 4.18 4.60
CA VAL A 416 14.36 3.14 5.19
C VAL A 416 13.78 3.56 6.53
N SER A 417 12.60 3.04 6.87
CA SER A 417 12.07 3.13 8.23
C SER A 417 12.98 2.38 9.20
N ALA A 418 13.43 3.05 10.26
CA ALA A 418 14.14 2.40 11.37
C ALA A 418 13.24 1.37 12.10
N LEU A 419 11.93 1.38 11.81
CA LEU A 419 10.92 0.46 12.33
C LEU A 419 10.50 -0.59 11.28
N TRP A 420 11.32 -0.89 10.28
CA TRP A 420 11.04 -1.94 9.28
C TRP A 420 10.65 -3.26 9.96
N GLY A 421 9.45 -3.75 9.65
CA GLY A 421 8.88 -4.97 10.24
C GLY A 421 8.52 -4.89 11.73
N CYS A 422 8.56 -3.71 12.35
CA CYS A 422 8.35 -3.59 13.80
C CYS A 422 6.89 -3.33 14.17
N GLY A 423 6.14 -2.61 13.33
CA GLY A 423 4.75 -2.22 13.58
C GLY A 423 3.77 -3.39 13.55
N HIS A 424 3.13 -3.63 12.41
CA HIS A 424 2.17 -4.74 12.25
C HIS A 424 2.83 -6.10 12.48
N TYR A 425 4.04 -6.31 11.96
CA TYR A 425 4.78 -7.58 12.08
C TYR A 425 5.47 -7.79 13.43
N ALA A 426 5.33 -6.88 14.39
CA ALA A 426 5.81 -7.03 15.76
C ALA A 426 7.32 -7.39 15.92
N GLY A 427 8.16 -7.03 14.95
CA GLY A 427 9.61 -7.13 15.05
C GLY A 427 10.21 -6.23 16.13
N ASN A 428 11.39 -6.60 16.63
CA ASN A 428 12.14 -5.81 17.60
C ASN A 428 12.98 -4.72 16.89
N PRO A 429 12.73 -3.41 17.13
CA PRO A 429 13.43 -2.32 16.44
C PRO A 429 14.96 -2.38 16.57
N ARG A 430 15.46 -2.73 17.75
CA ARG A 430 16.89 -2.76 18.05
C ARG A 430 17.60 -3.89 17.35
N LEU A 431 16.97 -5.07 17.29
CA LEU A 431 17.47 -6.16 16.47
C LEU A 431 17.45 -5.77 14.99
N LYS A 432 16.30 -5.28 14.48
CA LYS A 432 16.13 -4.89 13.07
C LYS A 432 17.17 -3.86 12.62
N PHE A 433 17.44 -2.83 13.42
CA PHE A 433 18.51 -1.88 13.14
C PHE A 433 19.88 -2.56 12.93
N LEU A 434 20.28 -3.47 13.83
CA LEU A 434 21.57 -4.17 13.70
C LEU A 434 21.63 -4.98 12.40
N LEU A 435 20.54 -5.65 12.02
CA LEU A 435 20.47 -6.46 10.80
C LEU A 435 20.51 -5.59 9.54
N LEU A 436 19.76 -4.48 9.52
CA LEU A 436 19.81 -3.48 8.45
C LEU A 436 21.23 -2.90 8.31
N TRP A 437 21.87 -2.55 9.42
CA TRP A 437 23.22 -1.99 9.39
C TRP A 437 24.27 -2.97 8.87
N ILE A 438 24.21 -4.24 9.28
CA ILE A 438 25.10 -5.28 8.75
C ILE A 438 24.86 -5.47 7.25
N ALA A 439 23.61 -5.54 6.81
CA ALA A 439 23.27 -5.67 5.40
C ALA A 439 23.75 -4.47 4.56
N ALA A 440 23.58 -3.24 5.04
CA ALA A 440 24.06 -2.03 4.37
C ALA A 440 25.59 -1.98 4.30
N SER A 441 26.26 -2.40 5.38
CA SER A 441 27.71 -2.54 5.41
C SER A 441 28.21 -3.56 4.38
N ALA A 442 27.50 -4.68 4.23
CA ALA A 442 27.83 -5.70 3.24
C ALA A 442 27.58 -5.23 1.79
N ALA A 443 26.56 -4.41 1.57
CA ALA A 443 26.25 -3.82 0.26
C ALA A 443 27.11 -2.56 -0.06
N ASN A 444 27.95 -2.12 0.88
CA ASN A 444 28.77 -0.91 0.80
C ASN A 444 27.95 0.32 0.40
N ILE A 445 26.83 0.53 1.09
CA ILE A 445 25.86 1.59 0.77
C ILE A 445 25.63 2.50 1.98
N ARG A 446 25.32 3.78 1.70
CA ARG A 446 24.80 4.70 2.71
C ARG A 446 23.37 4.31 3.06
N LEU A 447 23.09 4.17 4.36
CA LEU A 447 21.76 3.88 4.88
C LEU A 447 21.24 5.05 5.73
N ASP A 448 20.15 5.66 5.30
CA ASP A 448 19.46 6.75 5.97
C ASP A 448 18.20 6.19 6.68
N LEU A 449 18.21 6.23 8.02
CA LEU A 449 17.18 5.62 8.88
C LEU A 449 16.19 6.67 9.37
N CYS A 450 14.92 6.54 8.98
CA CYS A 450 13.83 7.40 9.46
C CYS A 450 13.28 6.89 10.80
N THR A 451 13.36 7.69 11.86
CA THR A 451 12.83 7.35 13.19
C THR A 451 11.48 7.99 13.52
N TYR A 452 10.95 8.82 12.61
CA TYR A 452 9.60 9.40 12.69
C TYR A 452 9.28 10.08 14.03
N GLY A 453 10.18 10.97 14.47
CA GLY A 453 10.05 11.77 15.68
C GLY A 453 10.66 11.13 16.93
N ASP A 454 11.13 9.89 16.88
CA ASP A 454 11.85 9.27 18.00
C ASP A 454 13.32 9.71 18.02
N GLU A 455 13.56 10.86 18.65
CA GLU A 455 14.91 11.42 18.88
C GLU A 455 15.78 10.50 19.73
N THR A 456 15.21 9.90 20.78
CA THR A 456 15.94 9.03 21.71
C THR A 456 16.48 7.79 20.99
N TYR A 457 15.65 7.17 20.14
CA TYR A 457 16.07 6.05 19.32
C TYR A 457 17.10 6.47 18.27
N GLY A 458 16.96 7.66 17.70
CA GLY A 458 17.95 8.24 16.80
C GLY A 458 19.34 8.38 17.44
N GLU A 459 19.42 9.03 18.61
CA GLU A 459 20.67 9.18 19.37
C GLU A 459 21.28 7.83 19.78
N GLU A 460 20.42 6.85 20.09
CA GLU A 460 20.81 5.50 20.43
C GLU A 460 21.48 4.77 19.26
N ILE A 461 20.91 4.89 18.05
CA ILE A 461 21.51 4.39 16.80
C ILE A 461 22.88 5.04 16.59
N GLU A 462 22.97 6.37 16.61
CA GLU A 462 24.21 7.10 16.38
C GLU A 462 25.33 6.70 17.36
N ARG A 463 24.98 6.55 18.65
CA ARG A 463 25.92 6.13 19.69
C ARG A 463 26.49 4.74 19.43
N VAL A 464 25.65 3.81 18.93
CA VAL A 464 26.09 2.45 18.60
C VAL A 464 26.89 2.42 17.32
N VAL A 465 26.51 3.18 16.29
CA VAL A 465 27.30 3.34 15.05
C VAL A 465 28.69 3.87 15.38
N LYS A 466 28.79 4.94 16.17
CA LYS A 466 30.07 5.51 16.62
C LYS A 466 30.94 4.50 17.38
N LYS A 467 30.32 3.59 18.14
CA LYS A 467 31.04 2.60 18.95
C LYS A 467 31.58 1.43 18.12
N TYR A 468 30.82 0.95 17.12
CA TYR A 468 31.14 -0.30 16.42
C TYR A 468 31.54 -0.14 14.94
N SER A 469 31.41 1.05 14.34
CA SER A 469 31.92 1.32 12.99
C SER A 469 33.40 0.97 12.85
N GLY A 470 33.78 0.47 11.68
CA GLY A 470 35.12 -0.05 11.37
C GLY A 470 35.43 -1.43 11.97
N GLN A 471 34.57 -1.99 12.83
CA GLN A 471 34.76 -3.32 13.41
C GLN A 471 34.07 -4.40 12.57
N LYS A 472 34.42 -5.67 12.80
CA LYS A 472 33.75 -6.83 12.19
C LYS A 472 32.34 -7.01 12.74
N ALA A 473 31.39 -7.28 11.84
CA ALA A 473 30.01 -7.60 12.18
C ALA A 473 29.88 -8.84 13.07
N ALA A 474 30.86 -9.75 13.04
CA ALA A 474 30.98 -10.87 13.98
C ALA A 474 30.76 -10.46 15.45
N LYS A 475 31.25 -9.28 15.86
CA LYS A 475 31.06 -8.79 17.24
C LYS A 475 29.61 -8.48 17.59
N LEU A 476 28.82 -8.00 16.63
CA LEU A 476 27.39 -7.75 16.83
C LEU A 476 26.59 -9.06 16.74
N ILE A 477 26.97 -9.95 15.82
CA ILE A 477 26.36 -11.28 15.67
C ILE A 477 26.55 -12.10 16.96
N GLU A 478 27.76 -12.13 17.52
CA GLU A 478 28.03 -12.80 18.80
C GLU A 478 27.16 -12.23 19.94
N LYS A 479 26.88 -10.92 19.93
CA LYS A 479 25.99 -10.29 20.91
C LYS A 479 24.55 -10.75 20.73
N VAL A 480 24.06 -10.85 19.50
CA VAL A 480 22.72 -11.39 19.19
C VAL A 480 22.61 -12.86 19.60
N GLU A 481 23.64 -13.67 19.38
CA GLU A 481 23.69 -15.07 19.82
C GLU A 481 23.70 -15.19 21.35
N ASN A 482 24.49 -14.35 22.03
CA ASN A 482 24.50 -14.29 23.49
C ASN A 482 23.14 -13.87 24.06
N LEU A 483 22.41 -12.97 23.39
CA LEU A 483 21.05 -12.61 23.77
C LEU A 483 20.11 -13.80 23.72
N ARG A 484 20.19 -14.58 22.64
CA ARG A 484 19.42 -15.82 22.49
C ARG A 484 19.71 -16.80 23.63
N GLY A 485 20.98 -16.99 23.97
CA GLY A 485 21.39 -17.90 25.05
C GLY A 485 20.93 -17.46 26.45
N LYS A 486 20.72 -16.16 26.66
CA LYS A 486 20.23 -15.58 27.93
C LYS A 486 18.72 -15.40 28.00
N LEU A 487 18.01 -15.57 26.88
CA LEU A 487 16.58 -15.32 26.81
C LEU A 487 15.83 -16.38 27.63
N THR A 488 15.20 -15.96 28.73
CA THR A 488 14.32 -16.79 29.56
C THR A 488 12.95 -16.13 29.72
N LEU A 489 11.92 -16.94 30.04
CA LEU A 489 10.58 -16.41 30.37
C LEU A 489 10.64 -15.35 31.50
N GLU A 490 11.53 -15.54 32.48
CA GLU A 490 11.72 -14.61 33.59
C GLU A 490 12.31 -13.28 33.13
N THR A 491 13.31 -13.30 32.25
CA THR A 491 13.93 -12.07 31.73
C THR A 491 12.97 -11.18 30.94
N MET A 492 11.93 -11.73 30.33
CA MET A 492 10.91 -10.97 29.58
C MET A 492 9.72 -10.50 30.41
N ARG A 493 9.49 -11.04 31.62
CA ARG A 493 8.41 -10.57 32.52
C ARG A 493 8.69 -9.21 33.14
N PHE A 494 9.94 -8.77 33.19
CA PHE A 494 10.36 -7.52 33.84
C PHE A 494 10.39 -6.28 32.94
N THR A 495 9.92 -6.37 31.68
CA THR A 495 9.65 -5.17 30.88
C THR A 495 8.25 -4.64 31.22
N PRO A 496 8.11 -3.46 31.88
CA PRO A 496 6.81 -2.95 32.27
C PRO A 496 5.92 -2.74 31.03
N THR A 497 4.73 -3.33 31.07
CA THR A 497 3.67 -3.10 30.09
C THR A 497 2.80 -1.94 30.57
N SER A 498 3.03 -0.73 30.06
CA SER A 498 2.04 0.35 30.10
C SER A 498 1.50 0.59 28.69
N CYS A 499 0.50 -0.19 28.29
CA CYS A 499 -0.41 0.17 27.21
C CYS A 499 -1.81 0.32 27.82
N SER A 500 -2.21 1.54 28.15
CA SER A 500 -3.62 1.86 28.35
C SER A 500 -4.18 2.39 27.03
N SER A 501 -4.91 1.54 26.33
CA SER A 501 -5.83 1.96 25.28
C SER A 501 -7.10 2.50 25.94
N HIS A 502 -7.20 3.81 26.14
CA HIS A 502 -8.48 4.48 26.36
C HIS A 502 -8.59 5.71 25.45
N PRO A 503 -9.71 5.87 24.73
CA PRO A 503 -9.97 7.05 23.94
C PRO A 503 -10.30 8.20 24.89
N LEU A 504 -9.51 9.26 24.89
CA LEU A 504 -9.89 10.51 25.55
C LEU A 504 -10.94 11.19 24.68
N SER A 505 -12.18 11.14 25.15
CA SER A 505 -13.28 11.99 24.68
C SER A 505 -12.91 13.46 24.91
N LEU A 506 -12.66 14.22 23.85
CA LEU A 506 -12.57 15.67 23.95
C LEU A 506 -13.98 16.26 23.78
N GLY A 507 -14.48 16.77 24.91
CA GLY A 507 -15.65 17.63 24.94
C GLY A 507 -15.40 18.89 24.12
N VAL A 508 -16.42 19.25 23.35
CA VAL A 508 -16.52 20.51 22.63
C VAL A 508 -16.54 21.65 23.65
N ASP A 509 -15.67 22.63 23.47
CA ASP A 509 -15.98 24.00 23.88
C ASP A 509 -15.60 24.97 22.77
N VAL A 510 -16.64 25.61 22.24
CA VAL A 510 -16.63 26.67 21.24
C VAL A 510 -16.26 27.97 21.96
N THR A 511 -15.27 28.73 21.46
CA THR A 511 -15.38 30.18 21.25
C THR A 511 -14.10 30.81 20.66
N ASN A 512 -14.34 31.69 19.67
CA ASN A 512 -13.58 32.88 19.26
C ASN A 512 -12.29 32.79 18.41
N GLU A 513 -12.52 32.87 17.09
CA GLU A 513 -12.01 33.83 16.10
C GLU A 513 -10.79 34.75 16.39
N LYS A 514 -9.92 34.79 15.35
CA LYS A 514 -8.97 35.84 14.87
C LYS A 514 -7.52 35.82 15.39
N SER A 515 -6.61 35.29 14.55
CA SER A 515 -5.62 36.10 13.80
C SER A 515 -4.69 35.20 12.98
N VAL A 516 -4.48 35.59 11.71
CA VAL A 516 -3.55 34.97 10.76
C VAL A 516 -2.20 35.67 10.91
N SER A 517 -1.17 34.94 11.36
CA SER A 517 0.22 35.15 10.96
C SER A 517 1.15 34.17 11.68
N SER A 518 2.16 33.70 10.96
CA SER A 518 3.32 32.89 11.38
C SER A 518 3.17 31.37 11.32
N LEU A 519 4.17 30.78 10.65
CA LEU A 519 4.41 29.37 10.40
C LEU A 519 4.74 28.65 11.71
N ASP A 520 4.08 27.52 11.96
CA ASP A 520 4.54 26.48 12.87
C ASP A 520 4.50 25.14 12.12
N PRO A 521 5.65 24.48 11.87
CA PRO A 521 5.69 23.06 11.62
C PRO A 521 5.71 22.33 12.97
N VAL A 522 5.19 21.09 12.99
CA VAL A 522 5.22 20.10 14.10
C VAL A 522 3.92 19.97 14.91
N ALA A 523 3.20 18.88 14.65
CA ALA A 523 2.45 18.07 15.62
C ALA A 523 2.07 16.74 14.92
N LEU A 524 2.96 15.75 14.92
CA LEU A 524 3.11 14.64 15.89
C LEU A 524 2.09 13.50 15.73
N SER A 525 2.65 12.35 15.33
CA SER A 525 2.01 11.06 15.17
C SER A 525 1.35 10.57 16.46
N SER A 526 0.06 10.28 16.39
CA SER A 526 -0.73 9.76 17.51
C SER A 526 -0.62 8.22 17.68
N SER A 527 0.21 7.51 16.91
CA SER A 527 0.28 6.03 16.96
C SER A 527 1.67 5.45 17.28
N ALA A 528 2.53 6.16 17.99
CA ALA A 528 3.76 5.57 18.52
C ALA A 528 3.40 4.52 19.58
N ARG A 529 3.40 3.22 19.21
CA ARG A 529 3.46 2.15 20.21
C ARG A 529 4.80 2.30 20.94
N VAL A 530 4.76 2.80 22.17
CA VAL A 530 5.93 2.86 23.05
C VAL A 530 6.39 1.42 23.32
N TYR A 531 7.45 0.99 22.64
CA TYR A 531 8.09 -0.30 22.94
C TYR A 531 8.76 -0.19 24.31
N PRO A 532 8.65 -1.22 25.19
CA PRO A 532 9.29 -1.19 26.49
C PRO A 532 10.81 -0.91 26.41
N SER A 533 11.27 -0.18 27.42
CA SER A 533 12.47 0.65 27.53
C SER A 533 13.80 -0.09 27.73
N ILE A 534 14.17 -1.01 26.84
CA ILE A 534 15.55 -1.53 26.81
C ILE A 534 16.33 -0.78 25.73
N THR A 535 17.28 0.07 26.12
CA THR A 535 18.14 0.76 25.14
C THR A 535 18.95 -0.23 24.31
N LEU A 536 19.38 0.10 23.10
CA LEU A 536 20.25 -0.72 22.25
C LEU A 536 21.56 -1.07 22.95
N THR A 537 22.08 -0.18 23.82
CA THR A 537 23.25 -0.49 24.64
C THR A 537 22.95 -1.59 25.64
N THR A 538 21.83 -1.49 26.35
CA THR A 538 21.34 -2.49 27.30
C THR A 538 21.01 -3.82 26.58
N PHE A 539 20.39 -3.73 25.40
CA PHE A 539 20.10 -4.85 24.51
C PHE A 539 21.39 -5.56 24.14
N LEU A 540 22.43 -4.86 23.66
CA LEU A 540 23.74 -5.44 23.33
C LEU A 540 24.54 -5.97 24.54
N GLN A 541 24.08 -5.72 25.77
CA GLN A 541 24.65 -6.28 27.01
C GLN A 541 23.89 -7.53 27.50
N GLY A 542 22.68 -7.78 27.00
CA GLY A 542 21.82 -8.88 27.45
C GLY A 542 21.24 -8.68 28.84
N ASN A 543 21.06 -7.43 29.24
CA ASN A 543 20.43 -7.07 30.50
C ASN A 543 18.95 -6.72 30.26
N PHE A 544 18.05 -7.70 30.34
CA PHE A 544 16.62 -7.44 30.16
C PHE A 544 15.94 -6.83 31.41
N GLY A 545 16.68 -6.64 32.51
CA GLY A 545 16.20 -5.97 33.72
C GLY A 545 17.08 -4.76 34.05
N GLY A 546 16.48 -3.58 34.21
CA GLY A 546 17.22 -2.41 34.70
C GLY A 546 16.60 -1.05 34.40
N ALA A 547 15.48 -0.73 35.05
CA ALA A 547 15.16 0.64 35.46
C ALA A 547 14.32 0.56 36.74
N HIS A 548 14.97 0.60 37.90
CA HIS A 548 14.29 0.82 39.17
C HIS A 548 13.91 2.30 39.26
N THR A 549 12.65 2.63 38.99
CA THR A 549 12.02 3.82 39.57
C THR A 549 11.23 3.36 40.79
N GLN A 550 11.68 3.77 41.98
CA GLN A 550 10.87 3.66 43.19
C GLN A 550 9.59 4.48 42.98
N ILE A 551 8.44 3.82 42.98
CA ILE A 551 7.14 4.47 43.12
C ILE A 551 6.65 4.07 44.52
N GLU A 552 6.49 5.06 45.39
CA GLU A 552 5.86 4.89 46.70
C GLU A 552 4.45 4.31 46.51
N GLU A 553 4.16 3.21 47.22
CA GLU A 553 2.84 2.61 47.29
C GLU A 553 1.85 3.59 47.92
N VAL A 554 0.89 4.06 47.12
CA VAL A 554 -0.38 4.56 47.64
C VAL A 554 -1.36 3.38 47.57
N GLU A 555 -1.66 2.79 48.73
CA GLU A 555 -2.70 1.77 48.88
C GLU A 555 -4.04 2.32 48.36
N SER A 556 -4.66 1.63 47.40
CA SER A 556 -6.08 1.77 47.13
C SER A 556 -6.76 0.42 47.13
N SER A 557 -7.85 0.37 47.87
CA SER A 557 -8.57 -0.81 48.34
C SER A 557 -9.29 -1.55 47.22
N VAL A 558 -9.15 -2.88 47.26
CA VAL A 558 -9.86 -3.84 46.41
C VAL A 558 -11.33 -3.90 46.82
N VAL A 559 -12.24 -3.59 45.89
CA VAL A 559 -13.65 -4.01 45.98
C VAL A 559 -13.92 -5.04 44.88
N SER A 560 -14.10 -6.29 45.31
CA SER A 560 -14.42 -7.45 44.48
C SER A 560 -15.82 -7.35 43.88
N ARG A 561 -15.94 -7.45 42.55
CA ARG A 561 -17.20 -7.70 41.85
C ARG A 561 -17.58 -9.18 41.95
N SER A 562 -18.57 -9.48 42.76
CA SER A 562 -19.36 -10.71 42.64
C SER A 562 -20.81 -10.44 43.01
N GLN A 563 -21.71 -10.99 42.19
CA GLN A 563 -23.16 -11.13 42.39
C GLN A 563 -24.02 -9.96 41.89
N LEU A 564 -24.77 -10.23 40.81
CA LEU A 564 -26.25 -10.15 40.78
C LEU A 564 -26.76 -10.70 39.42
N LYS A 565 -27.40 -11.86 39.48
CA LYS A 565 -28.30 -12.43 38.45
C LYS A 565 -29.71 -12.41 39.05
N SER A 566 -30.69 -12.01 38.22
CA SER A 566 -32.16 -12.29 38.24
C SER A 566 -32.93 -11.96 39.54
N SER A 567 -34.16 -11.47 39.57
CA SER A 567 -35.28 -11.24 38.64
C SER A 567 -36.45 -10.74 39.53
N CYS A 568 -37.40 -9.96 39.03
CA CYS A 568 -38.85 -10.13 39.28
C CYS A 568 -39.68 -8.99 38.65
N ASP A 569 -40.90 -9.38 38.28
CA ASP A 569 -41.87 -8.74 37.38
C ASP A 569 -42.72 -7.58 37.98
N THR A 570 -43.40 -6.89 37.04
CA THR A 570 -44.64 -6.03 37.03
C THR A 570 -45.51 -5.88 38.30
N PRO A 571 -46.36 -4.82 38.45
CA PRO A 571 -47.39 -4.30 37.50
C PRO A 571 -47.47 -2.74 37.43
N MET A 572 -48.23 -2.06 36.57
CA MET A 572 -49.56 -2.26 35.96
C MET A 572 -49.69 -1.45 34.66
#